data_AF-A0A967Z6B8-F1
#
_entry.id   AF-A0A967Z6B8-F1
#
_cell.length_a   1.000
_cell.length_b   1.000
_cell.length_c   1.000
_cell.angle_alpha   90.00
_cell.angle_beta   90.00
_cell.angle_gamma   90.00
#
_symmetry.space_group_name_H-M   'P 1'
#
loop_
_entity.id
_entity.type
_entity.pdbx_description
1 polymer ?
#
loop_
_entity_poly.entity_id
_entity_poly.type
_entity_poly.pdbx_seq_one_letter_code
_entity_poly.pdbx_strand_id
1 'polypeptide(L)' 'MRVKDVPEIAQMSTSEKILFLEELWDTIASEEANIPVPQAHKDELETRLQSYDTSPGDLLSLEELQERINRRK' A
#
# COMPACT_ATOMS: atom_id res chain seq x y z
N MET A 1 22.13 -1.57 -3.76
CA MET A 1 22.73 -1.07 -2.50
C MET A 1 22.18 -1.92 -1.36
N ARG A 2 23.04 -2.49 -0.51
CA ARG A 2 22.62 -3.22 0.69
C ARG A 2 22.83 -2.35 1.91
N VAL A 3 22.08 -2.57 2.99
CA VAL A 3 22.24 -1.81 4.24
C VAL A 3 23.68 -1.80 4.76
N LYS A 4 24.39 -2.93 4.63
CA LYS A 4 25.80 -3.06 5.00
C LYS A 4 26.77 -2.23 4.14
N ASP A 5 26.32 -1.77 2.97
CA ASP A 5 27.10 -0.93 2.08
C ASP A 5 26.99 0.57 2.47
N VAL A 6 26.16 0.91 3.47
CA VAL A 6 25.98 2.26 4.04
C VAL A 6 26.33 2.24 5.54
N PRO A 7 27.58 2.61 5.91
CA PRO A 7 28.07 2.52 7.29
C PRO A 7 27.18 3.21 8.33
N GLU A 8 26.59 4.34 7.97
CA GLU A 8 25.72 5.15 8.82
C GLU A 8 24.46 4.38 9.22
N ILE A 9 23.84 3.66 8.28
CA ILE A 9 22.67 2.82 8.56
C ILE A 9 23.09 1.53 9.28
N ALA A 10 24.24 0.96 8.95
CA ALA A 10 24.72 -0.26 9.58
C ALA A 10 24.94 -0.08 11.10
N GLN A 11 25.46 1.09 11.51
CA GLN A 11 25.78 1.43 12.89
C GLN A 11 24.57 1.87 13.74
N MET A 12 23.43 2.21 13.12
CA MET A 12 22.21 2.57 13.85
C MET A 12 21.69 1.42 14.71
N SER A 13 21.20 1.77 15.89
CA SER A 13 20.34 0.90 16.70
C SER A 13 19.05 0.55 15.96
N THR A 14 18.33 -0.47 16.43
CA THR A 14 17.04 -0.85 15.83
C THR A 14 16.03 0.29 15.86
N SER A 15 15.97 1.06 16.96
CA SER A 15 15.04 2.19 17.09
C SER A 15 15.36 3.31 16.10
N GLU A 16 16.64 3.65 15.92
CA GLU A 16 17.07 4.65 14.92
C GLU A 16 16.77 4.20 13.49
N LYS A 17 16.95 2.90 13.19
CA LYS A 17 16.58 2.33 11.88
C LYS A 17 15.09 2.45 11.61
N ILE A 18 14.24 2.26 12.62
CA ILE A 18 12.78 2.40 12.48
C ILE A 18 12.42 3.85 12.17
N LEU A 19 12.91 4.81 12.96
CA LEU A 19 12.63 6.23 12.73
C LEU A 19 13.16 6.70 11.36
N PHE A 20 14.35 6.25 10.98
CA PHE A 20 14.93 6.56 9.68
C PHE A 20 14.11 5.95 8.52
N LEU A 21 13.61 4.73 8.69
CA LEU A 21 12.74 4.09 7.71
C LEU A 21 11.43 4.86 7.55
N GLU A 22 10.83 5.33 8.65
CA GLU A 22 9.61 6.14 8.63
C GLU A 22 9.82 7.46 7.86
N GLU A 23 10.86 8.23 8.21
CA GLU A 23 11.18 9.50 7.51
C GLU A 23 11.46 9.28 6.01
N LEU A 24 12.20 8.21 5.69
CA LEU A 24 12.48 7.84 4.31
C LEU A 24 11.19 7.46 3.56
N TRP A 25 10.29 6.75 4.23
CA TRP A 25 9.02 6.35 3.66
C TRP A 25 8.12 7.56 3.40
N ASP A 26 8.04 8.51 4.33
CA ASP A 26 7.30 9.75 4.16
C ASP A 26 7.84 10.58 2.98
N THR A 27 9.16 10.60 2.80
CA THR A 27 9.80 11.25 1.65
C THR A 27 9.38 10.57 0.34
N ILE A 28 9.46 9.24 0.25
CA ILE A 28 9.04 8.49 -0.95
C ILE A 28 7.55 8.70 -1.23
N ALA A 29 6.71 8.67 -0.21
CA ALA A 29 5.27 8.87 -0.34
C ALA A 29 4.94 10.29 -0.83
N SER A 30 5.71 11.31 -0.42
CA SER A 30 5.54 12.68 -0.91
C SER A 30 5.76 12.84 -2.42
N GLU A 31 6.49 11.90 -3.03
CA GLU A 31 6.78 11.85 -4.47
C GLU A 31 5.88 10.87 -5.24
N GLU A 32 4.74 10.43 -4.67
CA GLU A 32 3.83 9.48 -5.32
C GLU A 32 3.47 9.86 -6.77
N ALA A 33 3.29 11.17 -7.03
CA ALA A 33 3.00 11.69 -8.37
C ALA A 33 4.09 11.40 -9.42
N ASN A 34 5.33 11.15 -8.99
CA ASN A 34 6.46 10.83 -9.86
C ASN A 34 6.51 9.34 -10.23
N ILE A 35 5.70 8.49 -9.59
CA ILE A 35 5.66 7.05 -9.85
C ILE A 35 4.50 6.79 -10.83
N PRO A 36 4.78 6.57 -12.14
CA PRO A 36 3.71 6.36 -13.10
C PRO A 36 3.02 5.02 -12.85
N VAL A 37 1.70 5.06 -12.66
CA VAL A 37 0.88 3.83 -12.64
C VAL A 37 0.76 3.31 -14.08
N PRO A 38 1.22 2.06 -14.37
CA PRO A 38 1.13 1.48 -15.70
C PRO A 38 -0.32 1.45 -16.21
N GLN A 39 -0.51 1.74 -17.50
CA GLN A 39 -1.86 1.75 -18.09
C GLN A 39 -2.58 0.41 -17.90
N ALA A 40 -1.86 -0.71 -18.05
CA ALA A 40 -2.41 -2.04 -17.82
C ALA A 40 -3.02 -2.24 -16.42
N HIS A 41 -2.48 -1.58 -15.38
CA HIS A 41 -3.07 -1.64 -14.04
C HIS A 41 -4.36 -0.83 -13.96
N LYS A 42 -4.41 0.33 -14.62
CA LYS A 42 -5.63 1.16 -14.70
C LYS A 42 -6.75 0.44 -15.45
N ASP A 43 -6.41 -0.17 -16.58
CA ASP A 43 -7.37 -0.91 -17.42
C ASP A 43 -7.98 -2.10 -16.66
N GLU A 44 -7.17 -2.81 -15.87
CA GLU A 44 -7.65 -3.90 -15.01
C GLU A 44 -8.57 -3.38 -13.90
N LEU A 45 -8.23 -2.26 -13.26
CA LEU A 45 -9.09 -1.65 -12.24
C LEU A 45 -10.44 -1.23 -12.82
N GLU A 46 -10.43 -0.62 -14.01
CA GLU A 46 -11.65 -0.21 -14.69
C GLU A 46 -12.51 -1.41 -15.12
N THR A 47 -11.87 -2.48 -15.62
CA THR A 47 -12.54 -3.75 -15.93
C THR A 47 -13.22 -4.36 -14.69
N ARG A 48 -12.54 -4.36 -13.54
CA ARG A 48 -13.11 -4.86 -12.28
C ARG A 48 -14.25 -3.99 -11.78
N LEU A 49 -14.12 -2.67 -11.89
CA LEU A 49 -15.16 -1.74 -11.48
C LEU A 49 -16.42 -1.91 -12.32
N GLN A 50 -16.28 -2.02 -13.64
CA GLN A 50 -17.40 -2.27 -14.55
C GLN A 50 -18.06 -3.64 -14.28
N SER A 51 -17.25 -4.65 -13.96
CA SER A 51 -17.77 -5.96 -13.57
C SER A 51 -18.59 -5.87 -12.28
N TYR A 52 -18.13 -5.09 -11.29
CA TYR A 52 -18.89 -4.81 -10.07
C TYR A 52 -20.20 -4.07 -10.36
N ASP A 53 -20.19 -3.02 -11.18
CA ASP A 53 -21.39 -2.23 -11.49
C ASP A 53 -22.47 -3.06 -12.22
N THR A 54 -22.05 -4.00 -13.05
CA THR A 54 -22.95 -4.86 -13.83
C THR A 54 -23.41 -6.10 -13.06
N SER A 55 -22.54 -6.66 -12.22
CA SER A 55 -22.86 -7.79 -11.35
C SER A 55 -21.92 -7.80 -10.13
N PRO A 56 -22.33 -7.21 -8.99
CA PRO A 56 -21.48 -7.07 -7.81
C PRO A 56 -20.92 -8.38 -7.24
N GLY A 57 -21.58 -9.52 -7.53
CA GLY A 57 -21.19 -10.83 -7.02
C GLY A 57 -21.14 -10.87 -5.48
N ASP A 58 -20.08 -11.45 -4.93
CA ASP A 58 -19.82 -11.55 -3.49
C ASP A 58 -18.97 -10.38 -2.93
N LEU A 59 -18.80 -9.30 -3.71
CA LEU A 59 -18.03 -8.14 -3.26
C LEU A 59 -18.80 -7.40 -2.16
N LEU A 60 -18.05 -6.95 -1.16
CA LEU A 60 -18.58 -6.22 -0.01
C LEU A 60 -18.08 -4.79 -0.05
N SER A 61 -18.93 -3.84 0.31
CA SER A 61 -18.46 -2.52 0.76
C SER A 61 -17.57 -2.68 1.99
N LEU A 62 -16.78 -1.64 2.29
CA LEU A 62 -15.94 -1.63 3.48
C LEU A 62 -16.80 -1.78 4.76
N GLU A 63 -17.96 -1.13 4.80
CA GLU A 63 -18.92 -1.23 5.89
C GLU A 63 -19.48 -2.65 6.02
N GLU A 64 -19.89 -3.28 4.91
CA GLU A 64 -20.39 -4.66 4.90
C GLU A 64 -19.32 -5.67 5.38
N LEU A 65 -18.07 -5.46 4.97
CA LEU A 65 -16.94 -6.25 5.44
C LEU A 65 -16.74 -6.09 6.95
N GLN A 66 -16.74 -4.84 7.44
CA GLN A 66 -16.58 -4.53 8.86
C GLN A 66 -17.69 -5.16 9.70
N GLU A 67 -18.96 -5.05 9.27
CA GLU A 67 -20.08 -5.70 9.94
C GLU A 67 -19.92 -7.21 10.00
N ARG A 68 -19.54 -7.84 8.89
CA ARG A 68 -19.35 -9.30 8.81
C ARG A 68 -18.24 -9.78 9.74
N ILE A 69 -17.14 -9.03 9.87
CA ILE A 69 -16.04 -9.35 10.79
C ILE A 69 -16.51 -9.20 12.24
N ASN A 70 -17.23 -8.13 12.56
CA ASN A 70 -17.72 -7.87 13.91
C ASN A 70 -18.74 -8.91 14.39
N ARG A 71 -19.61 -9.42 13.50
CA ARG A 71 -20.57 -10.50 13.81
C ARG A 71 -19.93 -11.87 14.10
N ARG A 72 -18.64 -12.05 13.80
CA ARG A 72 -17.89 -13.29 14.07
C ARG A 72 -17.18 -13.29 15.43
N LYS A 73 -17.15 -12.14 16.12
CA LYS A 73 -16.67 -12.01 17.50
C LYS A 73 -17.80 -12.31 18.46
#